data_AF-A0A6L7TLA3-F1
#
_entry.id   AF-A0A6L7TLA3-F1
#
_cell.length_a   1.000
_cell.length_b   1.000
_cell.length_c   1.000
_cell.angle_alpha   90.00
_cell.angle_beta   90.00
_cell.angle_gamma   90.00
#
_symmetry.space_group_name_H-M   'P 1'
#
loop_
_entity.id
_entity.type
_entity.pdbx_description
1 polymer ?
#
loop_
_entity_poly.entity_id
_entity_poly.type
_entity_poly.pdbx_seq_one_letter_code
_entity_poly.pdbx_strand_id
1 'polypeptide(L)'
;MTNQWREYSLSSDGSYHVHRGHPAYASRFLEVLKFHAPGLAPARDASGAYHIKPDGRPAYNARYVRTFGFYEGFAAVHSDDGWFHVLPDGSPLYRERYAWCGNFQEGRCPVQLPDGGYVHITDYGSPAYGECHRYAGDFKDGFAVVQRKDGKHSHIDRSGNLLHNRWFVDLDVFHKNFARSRDERGWHHVDLGGLPLYERRFSNVEPFYNGQARAEGFDGSLSVINESGENLVELRRPLRSPLEELSADMVGVWKTQTIRAAVELGVFDSLSASAEEIEKGLPLAESAGPRLMRALTELGLTWQDGKGVYHPTAKGSYLRRTHSLSLSDAALHWGGDSAAAWSAAGRSLRTGRSGFEELHRENFFDSLQGRPEELQSYHRAMAAYARHDYASIAGAVNFGVHHHILDAAGGTGELIFALLRAFPNLTATVMDRPEVVGATVAPTDVAERCGFIAGDLFLEWPVASNAVVLARVLHDWPDDATLRILRRAREAMTVGGALYVIEMALEESSSGSGGLLDLNMLVMTGGAERSLEQFRILLAQAGFELLEVTTTAAISSVIRAKAI
;
A
#
# COMPACT_ATOMS: atom_id res chain seq x y z
N MET A 1 37.53 39.40 -12.86
CA MET A 1 36.41 39.96 -12.08
C MET A 1 36.32 39.16 -10.79
N THR A 2 36.35 39.84 -9.64
CA THR A 2 36.25 39.22 -8.32
C THR A 2 34.90 38.50 -8.17
N ASN A 3 34.90 37.28 -7.63
CA ASN A 3 33.72 36.43 -7.42
C ASN A 3 32.79 36.96 -6.30
N GLN A 4 32.48 38.26 -6.29
CA GLN A 4 31.68 38.92 -5.25
C GLN A 4 30.27 38.33 -5.07
N TRP A 5 29.70 37.78 -6.14
CA TRP A 5 28.39 37.12 -6.11
C TRP A 5 28.34 35.92 -5.14
N ARG A 6 29.48 35.32 -4.79
CA ARG A 6 29.54 34.22 -3.81
C ARG A 6 29.20 34.67 -2.38
N GLU A 7 29.34 35.96 -2.10
CA GLU A 7 28.99 36.56 -0.81
C GLU A 7 27.55 37.08 -0.77
N TYR A 8 26.79 36.93 -1.86
CA TYR A 8 25.42 37.43 -1.92
C TYR A 8 24.50 36.47 -1.15
N SER A 9 23.65 37.04 -0.30
CA SER A 9 22.51 36.35 0.30
C SER A 9 21.20 36.79 -0.37
N LEU A 10 20.11 36.07 -0.09
CA LEU A 10 18.78 36.47 -0.55
C LEU A 10 18.19 37.51 0.42
N SER A 11 17.42 38.47 -0.12
CA SER A 11 16.55 39.30 0.71
C SER A 11 15.49 38.44 1.40
N SER A 12 14.95 38.93 2.53
CA SER A 12 13.95 38.17 3.32
C SER A 12 12.65 37.90 2.57
N ASP A 13 12.31 38.74 1.59
CA ASP A 13 11.15 38.60 0.69
C ASP A 13 11.50 37.87 -0.61
N GLY A 14 12.77 37.50 -0.83
CA GLY A 14 13.22 36.78 -2.02
C GLY A 14 13.21 37.60 -3.32
N SER A 15 13.06 38.92 -3.27
CA SER A 15 12.93 39.77 -4.47
C SER A 15 14.27 40.28 -5.05
N TYR A 16 15.38 40.18 -4.32
CA TYR A 16 16.72 40.58 -4.77
C TYR A 16 17.84 39.94 -3.92
N HIS A 17 19.09 40.14 -4.34
CA HIS A 17 20.28 39.71 -3.60
C HIS A 17 20.84 40.83 -2.71
N VAL A 18 21.33 40.47 -1.53
CA VAL A 18 21.91 41.36 -0.54
C VAL A 18 23.42 41.11 -0.45
N HIS A 19 24.19 42.20 -0.42
CA HIS A 19 25.62 42.17 -0.16
C HIS A 19 25.96 43.16 0.94
N ARG A 20 26.58 42.68 2.03
CA ARG A 20 26.96 43.51 3.20
C ARG A 20 25.81 44.38 3.72
N GLY A 21 24.63 43.78 3.85
CA GLY A 21 23.42 44.42 4.39
C GLY A 21 22.70 45.37 3.43
N HIS A 22 23.18 45.55 2.20
CA HIS A 22 22.58 46.44 1.21
C HIS A 22 22.17 45.67 -0.05
N PRO A 23 21.16 46.12 -0.82
CA PRO A 23 20.84 45.54 -2.11
C PRO A 23 22.08 45.51 -3.02
N ALA A 24 22.39 44.34 -3.60
CA ALA A 24 23.53 44.18 -4.50
C ALA A 24 23.36 44.93 -5.83
N TYR A 25 22.11 45.23 -6.20
CA TYR A 25 21.73 45.96 -7.41
C TYR A 25 20.35 46.63 -7.25
N ALA A 26 20.00 47.51 -8.20
CA ALA A 26 18.77 48.31 -8.14
C ALA A 26 17.49 47.54 -8.53
N SER A 27 17.58 46.57 -9.43
CA SER A 27 16.43 45.78 -9.91
C SER A 27 15.71 45.04 -8.77
N ARG A 28 14.38 44.87 -8.90
CA ARG A 28 13.54 44.06 -8.02
C ARG A 28 12.73 43.09 -8.85
N PHE A 29 12.72 41.83 -8.42
CA PHE A 29 12.10 40.73 -9.12
C PHE A 29 10.92 40.19 -8.31
N LEU A 30 10.05 39.42 -8.95
CA LEU A 30 9.03 38.65 -8.23
C LEU A 30 9.70 37.54 -7.39
N GLU A 31 10.83 37.02 -7.86
CA GLU A 31 11.60 35.97 -7.19
C GLU A 31 13.03 35.94 -7.73
N VAL A 32 14.02 35.71 -6.86
CA VAL A 32 15.39 35.31 -7.25
C VAL A 32 15.85 34.09 -6.45
N LEU A 33 16.63 33.22 -7.08
CA LEU A 33 17.36 32.13 -6.43
C LEU A 33 18.84 32.48 -6.32
N LYS A 34 19.62 31.68 -5.58
CA LYS A 34 21.05 31.94 -5.35
C LYS A 34 21.84 32.00 -6.66
N PHE A 35 22.95 32.72 -6.63
CA PHE A 35 23.94 32.66 -7.70
C PHE A 35 24.68 31.31 -7.70
N HIS A 36 24.80 30.73 -8.90
CA HIS A 36 25.62 29.55 -9.18
C HIS A 36 26.74 29.91 -10.16
N ALA A 37 27.81 29.12 -10.20
CA ALA A 37 28.82 29.25 -11.26
C ALA A 37 28.13 29.11 -12.64
N PRO A 38 28.41 29.98 -13.64
CA PRO A 38 29.56 30.90 -13.74
C PRO A 38 29.37 32.30 -13.12
N GLY A 39 28.36 32.50 -12.29
CA GLY A 39 27.97 33.80 -11.70
C GLY A 39 26.62 34.26 -12.21
N LEU A 40 25.69 33.33 -12.40
CA LEU A 40 24.33 33.58 -12.85
C LEU A 40 23.34 33.13 -11.78
N ALA A 41 22.26 33.88 -11.61
CA ALA A 41 21.18 33.56 -10.69
C ALA A 41 19.84 33.48 -11.43
N PRO A 42 18.99 32.48 -11.15
CA PRO A 42 17.60 32.46 -11.59
C PRO A 42 16.86 33.68 -11.04
N ALA A 43 16.08 34.33 -11.87
CA ALA A 43 15.20 35.43 -11.51
C ALA A 43 13.89 35.35 -12.30
N ARG A 44 12.82 35.90 -11.75
CA ARG A 44 11.51 35.99 -12.41
C ARG A 44 10.92 37.36 -12.23
N ASP A 45 10.43 37.94 -13.32
CA ASP A 45 9.63 39.16 -13.32
C ASP A 45 8.34 38.96 -14.13
N ALA A 46 7.61 40.04 -14.42
CA ALA A 46 6.35 39.98 -15.17
C ALA A 46 6.51 39.48 -16.61
N SER A 47 7.72 39.49 -17.18
CA SER A 47 8.02 38.95 -18.52
C SER A 47 8.34 37.46 -18.51
N GLY A 48 8.55 36.85 -17.34
CA GLY A 48 8.89 35.44 -17.18
C GLY A 48 10.16 35.22 -16.36
N ALA A 49 10.63 33.97 -16.35
CA ALA A 49 11.83 33.51 -15.67
C ALA A 49 13.05 33.49 -16.59
N TYR A 50 14.22 33.87 -16.09
CA TYR A 50 15.49 33.91 -16.81
C TYR A 50 16.67 34.00 -15.83
N HIS A 51 17.91 34.08 -16.33
CA HIS A 51 19.08 34.29 -15.48
C HIS A 51 19.57 35.73 -15.49
N ILE A 52 20.04 36.21 -14.34
CA ILE A 52 20.63 37.53 -14.17
C ILE A 52 22.12 37.44 -13.82
N LYS A 53 22.87 38.47 -14.20
CA LYS A 53 24.27 38.70 -13.82
C LYS A 53 24.34 39.33 -12.42
N PRO A 54 25.52 39.40 -11.79
CA PRO A 54 25.68 39.98 -10.44
C PRO A 54 25.24 41.45 -10.32
N ASP A 55 25.14 42.18 -11.43
CA ASP A 55 24.64 43.56 -11.49
C ASP A 55 23.10 43.65 -11.62
N GLY A 56 22.40 42.52 -11.60
CA GLY A 56 20.95 42.44 -11.71
C GLY A 56 20.41 42.60 -13.14
N ARG A 57 21.27 42.62 -14.16
CA ARG A 57 20.83 42.67 -15.57
C ARG A 57 20.58 41.27 -16.13
N PRO A 58 19.64 41.09 -17.08
CA PRO A 58 19.46 39.82 -17.77
C PRO A 58 20.76 39.32 -18.39
N ALA A 59 21.04 38.02 -18.25
CA ALA A 59 22.13 37.35 -18.94
C ALA A 59 21.86 37.23 -20.45
N TYR A 60 20.58 37.08 -20.81
CA TYR A 60 20.07 36.89 -22.16
C TYR A 60 18.59 37.32 -22.30
N ASN A 61 18.07 37.31 -23.52
CA ASN A 61 16.72 37.81 -23.84
C ASN A 61 15.60 36.75 -23.71
N ALA A 62 15.91 35.46 -23.79
CA ALA A 62 14.92 34.40 -23.63
C ALA A 62 14.18 34.49 -22.29
N ARG A 63 12.91 34.11 -22.28
CA ARG A 63 12.02 34.07 -21.11
C ARG A 63 11.34 32.72 -21.04
N TYR A 64 11.31 32.16 -19.85
CA TYR A 64 10.82 30.82 -19.55
C TYR A 64 9.69 30.91 -18.53
N VAL A 65 8.89 29.85 -18.41
CA VAL A 65 7.88 29.73 -17.35
C VAL A 65 8.57 29.58 -15.99
N ARG A 66 9.63 28.77 -15.92
CA ARG A 66 10.51 28.60 -14.74
C ARG A 66 11.96 28.37 -15.16
N THR A 67 12.89 28.69 -14.26
CA THR A 67 14.33 28.43 -14.42
C THR A 67 14.98 28.13 -13.07
N PHE A 68 16.03 27.31 -13.07
CA PHE A 68 16.77 26.91 -11.87
C PHE A 68 18.28 27.16 -12.01
N GLY A 69 19.03 26.96 -10.93
CA GLY A 69 20.46 27.25 -10.88
C GLY A 69 21.26 26.42 -11.89
N PHE A 70 22.46 26.91 -12.22
CA PHE A 70 23.41 26.19 -13.06
C PHE A 70 24.13 25.10 -12.26
N TYR A 71 24.13 23.88 -12.82
CA TYR A 71 24.88 22.73 -12.35
C TYR A 71 25.65 22.15 -13.55
N GLU A 72 26.96 21.93 -13.37
CA GLU A 72 27.88 21.49 -14.45
C GLU A 72 27.84 22.34 -15.73
N GLY A 73 27.43 23.62 -15.61
CA GLY A 73 27.35 24.55 -16.74
C GLY A 73 26.00 24.59 -17.45
N PHE A 74 25.00 23.84 -16.97
CA PHE A 74 23.65 23.79 -17.53
C PHE A 74 22.59 24.17 -16.49
N ALA A 75 21.50 24.79 -16.92
CA ALA A 75 20.37 25.13 -16.06
C ALA A 75 19.08 24.53 -16.60
N ALA A 76 18.30 23.88 -15.74
CA ALA A 76 16.97 23.39 -16.08
C ALA A 76 15.99 24.56 -16.24
N VAL A 77 15.24 24.56 -17.34
CA VAL A 77 14.19 25.53 -17.64
C VAL A 77 12.91 24.82 -18.07
N HIS A 78 11.79 25.50 -17.86
CA HIS A 78 10.46 25.07 -18.32
C HIS A 78 9.88 26.10 -19.28
N SER A 79 9.47 25.65 -20.46
CA SER A 79 8.74 26.41 -21.46
C SER A 79 7.38 25.75 -21.74
N ASP A 80 6.60 26.36 -22.62
CA ASP A 80 5.26 25.86 -22.99
C ASP A 80 5.29 24.47 -23.66
N ASP A 81 6.42 24.09 -24.27
CA ASP A 81 6.65 22.79 -24.92
C ASP A 81 7.37 21.77 -24.02
N GLY A 82 7.68 22.10 -22.76
CA GLY A 82 8.21 21.17 -21.76
C GLY A 82 9.51 21.61 -21.08
N TRP A 83 10.12 20.67 -20.35
CA TRP A 83 11.38 20.89 -19.63
C TRP A 83 12.60 20.53 -20.48
N PHE A 84 13.66 21.32 -20.35
CA PHE A 84 14.97 21.07 -20.98
C PHE A 84 16.06 21.87 -20.26
N HIS A 85 17.30 21.79 -20.76
CA HIS A 85 18.43 22.52 -20.18
C HIS A 85 18.96 23.59 -21.14
N VAL A 86 19.45 24.70 -20.57
CA VAL A 86 20.06 25.81 -21.33
C VAL A 86 21.52 26.02 -20.97
N LEU A 87 22.25 26.58 -21.92
CA LEU A 87 23.59 27.12 -21.74
C LEU A 87 23.56 28.50 -21.05
N PRO A 88 24.71 29.02 -20.57
CA PRO A 88 24.77 30.34 -19.90
C PRO A 88 24.30 31.53 -20.75
N ASP A 89 24.29 31.39 -22.08
CA ASP A 89 23.76 32.38 -23.02
C ASP A 89 22.25 32.26 -23.25
N GLY A 90 21.61 31.29 -22.60
CA GLY A 90 20.17 31.03 -22.65
C GLY A 90 19.72 30.18 -23.83
N SER A 91 20.62 29.72 -24.69
CA SER A 91 20.28 28.81 -25.78
C SER A 91 20.01 27.38 -25.26
N PRO A 92 19.08 26.63 -25.89
CA PRO A 92 18.85 25.22 -25.55
C PRO A 92 20.11 24.37 -25.75
N LEU A 93 20.43 23.53 -24.77
CA LEU A 93 21.54 22.56 -24.85
C LEU A 93 21.27 21.47 -25.90
N TYR A 94 20.01 21.04 -26.01
CA TYR A 94 19.53 20.01 -26.92
C TYR A 94 18.06 20.25 -27.32
N ARG A 95 17.50 19.41 -28.20
CA ARG A 95 16.17 19.64 -28.81
C ARG A 95 15.02 18.97 -28.06
N GLU A 96 15.31 17.91 -27.35
CA GLU A 96 14.37 17.09 -26.61
C GLU A 96 13.63 17.90 -25.53
N ARG A 97 12.41 17.48 -25.22
CA ARG A 97 11.56 18.08 -24.19
C ARG A 97 11.02 16.98 -23.27
N TYR A 98 11.13 17.23 -21.99
CA TYR A 98 10.78 16.29 -20.93
C TYR A 98 9.58 16.79 -20.11
N ALA A 99 8.90 15.87 -19.44
CA ALA A 99 7.84 16.22 -18.50
C ALA A 99 8.41 16.89 -17.23
N TRP A 100 9.65 16.58 -16.88
CA TRP A 100 10.42 17.20 -15.80
C TRP A 100 11.92 16.98 -15.99
N CYS A 101 12.74 17.92 -15.52
CA CYS A 101 14.21 17.83 -15.50
C CYS A 101 14.75 18.08 -14.09
N GLY A 102 15.67 17.22 -13.65
CA GLY A 102 16.52 17.43 -12.48
C GLY A 102 17.72 18.33 -12.79
N ASN A 103 18.79 18.16 -12.01
CA ASN A 103 20.06 18.86 -12.24
C ASN A 103 21.09 17.91 -12.84
N PHE A 104 22.03 18.44 -13.63
CA PHE A 104 23.21 17.67 -14.01
C PHE A 104 24.13 17.48 -12.81
N GLN A 105 24.44 16.23 -12.49
CA GLN A 105 25.43 15.82 -11.50
C GLN A 105 26.22 14.66 -12.07
N GLU A 106 27.55 14.79 -12.05
CA GLU A 106 28.48 13.78 -12.54
C GLU A 106 28.27 13.38 -14.01
N GLY A 107 27.86 14.33 -14.86
CA GLY A 107 27.57 14.10 -16.27
C GLY A 107 26.29 13.32 -16.53
N ARG A 108 25.36 13.29 -15.56
CA ARG A 108 24.04 12.65 -15.67
C ARG A 108 22.97 13.58 -15.12
N CYS A 109 21.76 13.51 -15.69
CA CYS A 109 20.61 14.23 -15.18
C CYS A 109 19.38 13.32 -15.21
N PRO A 110 18.66 13.12 -14.09
CA PRO A 110 17.38 12.44 -14.11
C PRO A 110 16.33 13.32 -14.78
N VAL A 111 15.57 12.75 -15.70
CA VAL A 111 14.45 13.40 -16.37
C VAL A 111 13.23 12.49 -16.36
N GLN A 112 12.05 13.10 -16.34
CA GLN A 112 10.79 12.39 -16.47
C GLN A 112 10.30 12.45 -17.92
N LEU A 113 9.97 11.30 -18.48
CA LEU A 113 9.34 11.14 -19.78
C LEU A 113 7.85 11.51 -19.73
N PRO A 114 7.22 11.85 -20.86
CA PRO A 114 5.78 12.16 -20.91
C PRO A 114 4.85 11.04 -20.39
N ASP A 115 5.29 9.78 -20.43
CA ASP A 115 4.55 8.63 -19.89
C ASP A 115 4.72 8.44 -18.37
N GLY A 116 5.49 9.31 -17.72
CA GLY A 116 5.76 9.30 -16.29
C GLY A 116 7.00 8.51 -15.86
N GLY A 117 7.64 7.77 -16.78
CA GLY A 117 8.87 7.04 -16.52
C GLY A 117 10.09 7.97 -16.35
N TYR A 118 11.11 7.49 -15.65
CA TYR A 118 12.35 8.22 -15.39
C TYR A 118 13.54 7.56 -16.10
N VAL A 119 14.40 8.39 -16.68
CA VAL A 119 15.68 7.99 -17.25
C VAL A 119 16.76 8.98 -16.83
N HIS A 120 18.02 8.57 -16.91
CA HIS A 120 19.14 9.51 -16.87
C HIS A 120 19.55 9.87 -18.29
N ILE A 121 19.78 11.16 -18.55
CA ILE A 121 20.30 11.65 -19.82
C ILE A 121 21.75 12.13 -19.70
N THR A 122 22.40 12.24 -20.86
CA THR A 122 23.68 12.94 -21.02
C THR A 122 23.45 14.38 -21.46
N ASP A 123 24.53 15.16 -21.59
CA ASP A 123 24.52 16.53 -22.12
C ASP A 123 24.10 16.61 -23.60
N TYR A 124 24.05 15.49 -24.31
CA TYR A 124 23.44 15.39 -25.64
C TYR A 124 21.90 15.36 -25.61
N GLY A 125 21.29 15.30 -24.43
CA GLY A 125 19.84 15.20 -24.29
C GLY A 125 19.28 13.79 -24.46
N SER A 126 20.06 12.81 -24.90
CA SER A 126 19.62 11.42 -25.06
C SER A 126 19.82 10.58 -23.79
N PRO A 127 19.01 9.53 -23.56
CA PRO A 127 19.21 8.58 -22.46
C PRO A 127 20.63 8.01 -22.41
N ALA A 128 21.20 7.91 -21.22
CA ALA A 128 22.54 7.40 -20.97
C ALA A 128 22.62 5.86 -21.08
N TYR A 129 21.47 5.19 -20.93
CA TYR A 129 21.29 3.74 -21.03
C TYR A 129 19.82 3.43 -21.37
N GLY A 130 19.50 2.18 -21.71
CA GLY A 130 18.19 1.81 -22.29
C GLY A 130 17.05 1.58 -21.29
N GLU A 131 17.36 1.37 -20.02
CA GLU A 131 16.37 1.06 -18.98
C GLU A 131 15.59 2.32 -18.55
N CYS A 132 14.28 2.15 -18.35
CA CYS A 132 13.38 3.17 -17.82
C CYS A 132 12.87 2.73 -16.45
N HIS A 133 12.88 3.65 -15.49
CA HIS A 133 12.55 3.41 -14.09
C HIS A 133 11.25 4.12 -13.69
N ARG A 134 10.63 3.69 -12.59
CA ARG A 134 9.48 4.41 -12.02
C ARG A 134 9.91 5.75 -11.38
N TYR A 135 11.14 5.78 -10.89
CA TYR A 135 11.82 6.95 -10.35
C TYR A 135 13.33 6.81 -10.54
N ALA A 136 14.03 7.92 -10.73
CA ALA A 136 15.48 8.00 -10.75
C ALA A 136 15.93 9.27 -10.00
N GLY A 137 16.82 9.10 -9.02
CA GLY A 137 17.42 10.21 -8.27
C GLY A 137 18.73 10.69 -8.88
N ASP A 138 19.26 11.79 -8.37
CA ASP A 138 20.54 12.34 -8.85
C ASP A 138 21.73 11.38 -8.61
N PHE A 139 22.72 11.44 -9.50
CA PHE A 139 24.00 10.76 -9.29
C PHE A 139 24.83 11.44 -8.21
N LYS A 140 25.40 10.63 -7.31
CA LYS A 140 26.32 11.06 -6.27
C LYS A 140 27.31 9.95 -5.96
N ASP A 141 28.60 10.31 -5.92
CA ASP A 141 29.73 9.40 -5.70
C ASP A 141 29.73 8.22 -6.68
N GLY A 142 29.30 8.45 -7.93
CA GLY A 142 29.26 7.45 -9.00
C GLY A 142 27.97 6.60 -9.08
N PHE A 143 27.03 6.79 -8.15
CA PHE A 143 25.81 5.97 -8.07
C PHE A 143 24.54 6.81 -8.06
N ALA A 144 23.43 6.22 -8.51
CA ALA A 144 22.09 6.78 -8.37
C ALA A 144 21.14 5.75 -7.77
N VAL A 145 20.07 6.23 -7.11
CA VAL A 145 18.96 5.37 -6.69
C VAL A 145 17.90 5.36 -7.78
N VAL A 146 17.42 4.16 -8.12
CA VAL A 146 16.32 3.95 -9.05
C VAL A 146 15.23 3.10 -8.42
N GLN A 147 13.99 3.30 -8.86
CA GLN A 147 12.82 2.55 -8.41
C GLN A 147 12.23 1.72 -9.55
N ARG A 148 11.89 0.46 -9.27
CA ARG A 148 11.18 -0.42 -10.20
C ARG A 148 9.67 -0.23 -10.09
N LYS A 149 8.92 -0.81 -11.03
CA LYS A 149 7.45 -0.74 -11.09
C LYS A 149 6.73 -1.23 -9.84
N ASP A 150 7.32 -2.17 -9.08
CA ASP A 150 6.79 -2.68 -7.82
C ASP A 150 7.08 -1.78 -6.61
N GLY A 151 7.70 -0.60 -6.83
CA GLY A 151 7.99 0.37 -5.79
C GLY A 151 9.30 0.15 -5.03
N LYS A 152 10.02 -0.94 -5.31
CA LYS A 152 11.30 -1.22 -4.66
C LYS A 152 12.44 -0.43 -5.30
N HIS A 153 13.45 -0.11 -4.49
CA HIS A 153 14.59 0.74 -4.86
C HIS A 153 15.90 -0.04 -4.90
N SER A 154 16.81 0.36 -5.80
CA SER A 154 18.19 -0.16 -5.85
C SER A 154 19.17 0.91 -6.31
N HIS A 155 20.46 0.60 -6.20
CA HIS A 155 21.55 1.44 -6.68
C HIS A 155 22.01 1.00 -8.06
N ILE A 156 22.26 1.96 -8.95
CA ILE A 156 22.87 1.73 -10.27
C ILE A 156 24.18 2.50 -10.44
N ASP A 157 25.05 1.99 -11.31
CA ASP A 157 26.21 2.71 -11.82
C ASP A 157 25.84 3.66 -12.98
N ARG A 158 26.82 4.41 -13.50
CA ARG A 158 26.63 5.37 -14.62
C ARG A 158 26.24 4.73 -15.95
N SER A 159 26.34 3.42 -16.07
CA SER A 159 25.94 2.63 -17.24
C SER A 159 24.54 2.02 -17.07
N GLY A 160 23.91 2.21 -15.91
CA GLY A 160 22.60 1.65 -15.56
C GLY A 160 22.65 0.27 -14.90
N ASN A 161 23.84 -0.30 -14.65
CA ASN A 161 23.93 -1.64 -14.05
C ASN A 161 23.68 -1.58 -12.55
N LEU A 162 22.96 -2.57 -12.01
CA LEU A 162 22.76 -2.73 -10.57
C LEU A 162 24.09 -2.94 -9.83
N LEU A 163 24.27 -2.23 -8.72
CA LEU A 163 25.49 -2.35 -7.91
C LEU A 163 25.56 -3.66 -7.09
N HIS A 164 24.43 -4.10 -6.53
CA HIS A 164 24.40 -5.22 -5.58
C HIS A 164 23.23 -6.20 -5.74
N ASN A 165 22.44 -6.10 -6.83
CA ASN A 165 21.28 -6.96 -7.13
C ASN A 165 20.24 -7.07 -5.99
N ARG A 166 20.23 -6.14 -5.03
CA ARG A 166 19.29 -6.09 -3.91
C ARG A 166 18.29 -4.97 -4.12
N TRP A 167 17.05 -5.22 -3.71
CA TRP A 167 15.93 -4.31 -3.86
C TRP A 167 15.28 -4.08 -2.50
N PHE A 168 15.10 -2.81 -2.14
CA PHE A 168 14.65 -2.37 -0.82
C PHE A 168 13.30 -1.66 -0.89
N VAL A 169 12.57 -1.63 0.21
CA VAL A 169 11.31 -0.85 0.30
C VAL A 169 11.62 0.63 0.10
N ASP A 170 12.69 1.12 0.69
CA ASP A 170 13.20 2.49 0.51
C ASP A 170 14.72 2.50 0.57
N LEU A 171 15.36 3.45 -0.11
CA LEU A 171 16.81 3.49 -0.24
C LEU A 171 17.31 4.91 -0.55
N ASP A 172 18.25 5.38 0.24
CA ASP A 172 18.95 6.64 -0.02
C ASP A 172 20.22 6.40 -0.85
N VAL A 173 20.71 7.46 -1.51
CA VAL A 173 22.07 7.50 -2.06
C VAL A 173 23.13 7.28 -0.98
N PHE A 174 24.28 6.75 -1.37
CA PHE A 174 25.40 6.61 -0.45
C PHE A 174 25.86 7.95 0.15
N HIS A 175 26.23 7.88 1.42
CA HIS A 175 26.88 8.93 2.18
C HIS A 175 28.04 8.31 2.97
N LYS A 176 29.27 8.62 2.56
CA LYS A 176 30.50 8.05 3.15
C LYS A 176 30.48 6.50 3.19
N ASN A 177 30.22 5.88 2.03
CA ASN A 177 30.15 4.42 1.80
C ASN A 177 28.93 3.67 2.39
N PHE A 178 28.03 4.36 3.09
CA PHE A 178 26.82 3.76 3.65
C PHE A 178 25.56 4.40 3.07
N ALA A 179 24.51 3.62 2.88
CA ALA A 179 23.20 4.13 2.52
C ALA A 179 22.19 3.79 3.61
N ARG A 180 21.25 4.69 3.86
CA ARG A 180 20.05 4.32 4.61
C ARG A 180 19.19 3.45 3.72
N SER A 181 18.69 2.37 4.28
CA SER A 181 17.84 1.41 3.60
C SER A 181 16.67 1.03 4.48
N ARG A 182 15.54 0.73 3.86
CA ARG A 182 14.36 0.22 4.54
C ARG A 182 13.98 -1.12 3.95
N ASP A 183 13.82 -2.12 4.80
CA ASP A 183 13.11 -3.35 4.48
C ASP A 183 11.76 -3.38 5.21
N GLU A 184 11.03 -4.49 5.09
CA GLU A 184 9.71 -4.66 5.71
C GLU A 184 9.76 -4.58 7.25
N ARG A 185 10.94 -4.84 7.85
CA ARG A 185 11.15 -4.78 9.29
C ARG A 185 11.58 -3.40 9.77
N GLY A 186 11.97 -2.49 8.87
CA GLY A 186 12.27 -1.09 9.19
C GLY A 186 13.54 -0.52 8.56
N TRP A 187 13.92 0.67 9.03
CA TRP A 187 15.11 1.38 8.59
C TRP A 187 16.39 0.82 9.22
N HIS A 188 17.46 0.80 8.43
CA HIS A 188 18.82 0.41 8.80
C HIS A 188 19.84 1.04 7.83
N HIS A 189 21.12 0.69 8.00
CA HIS A 189 22.19 1.07 7.07
C HIS A 189 22.72 -0.14 6.33
N VAL A 190 23.08 0.06 5.06
CA VAL A 190 23.75 -0.93 4.21
C VAL A 190 25.09 -0.43 3.71
N ASP A 191 26.01 -1.35 3.46
CA ASP A 191 27.28 -1.09 2.78
C ASP A 191 27.11 -0.96 1.25
N LEU A 192 28.23 -0.74 0.54
CA LEU A 192 28.27 -0.67 -0.93
C LEU A 192 27.80 -1.96 -1.61
N GLY A 193 27.82 -3.11 -0.93
CA GLY A 193 27.28 -4.38 -1.39
C GLY A 193 25.80 -4.59 -1.04
N GLY A 194 25.14 -3.57 -0.48
CA GLY A 194 23.75 -3.64 -0.05
C GLY A 194 23.53 -4.58 1.14
N LEU A 195 24.58 -4.96 1.87
CA LEU A 195 24.47 -5.80 3.06
C LEU A 195 24.17 -4.94 4.29
N PRO A 196 23.21 -5.33 5.14
CA PRO A 196 22.96 -4.64 6.40
C PRO A 196 24.23 -4.62 7.27
N LEU A 197 24.56 -3.44 7.82
CA LEU A 197 25.67 -3.31 8.78
C LEU A 197 25.38 -3.99 10.12
N TYR A 198 24.09 -4.16 10.45
CA TYR A 198 23.60 -4.76 11.68
C TYR A 198 22.18 -5.32 11.52
N GLU A 199 21.78 -6.21 12.43
CA GLU A 199 20.48 -6.90 12.37
C GLU A 199 19.29 -6.06 12.86
N ARG A 200 19.54 -5.10 13.76
CA ARG A 200 18.48 -4.28 14.35
C ARG A 200 17.80 -3.39 13.30
N ARG A 201 16.51 -3.12 13.51
CA ARG A 201 15.70 -2.21 12.69
C ARG A 201 15.09 -1.12 13.53
N PHE A 202 14.85 0.01 12.89
CA PHE A 202 14.37 1.23 13.50
C PHE A 202 13.15 1.77 12.76
N SER A 203 12.32 2.56 13.44
CA SER A 203 11.24 3.30 12.77
C SER A 203 11.81 4.40 11.86
N ASN A 204 13.00 4.91 12.18
CA ASN A 204 13.81 5.77 11.34
C ASN A 204 15.29 5.75 11.76
N VAL A 205 16.21 5.94 10.82
CA VAL A 205 17.63 6.25 11.11
C VAL A 205 18.08 7.47 10.32
N GLU A 206 19.01 8.25 10.84
CA GLU A 206 19.73 9.29 10.09
C GLU A 206 21.00 8.72 9.46
N PRO A 207 21.55 9.33 8.39
CA PRO A 207 22.86 8.93 7.85
C PRO A 207 23.96 9.03 8.91
N PHE A 208 25.01 8.21 8.78
CA PHE A 208 26.18 8.33 9.64
C PHE A 208 26.94 9.65 9.40
N TYR A 209 27.10 10.42 10.47
CA TYR A 209 27.98 11.59 10.54
C TYR A 209 29.09 11.30 11.55
N ASN A 210 30.32 11.11 11.04
CA ASN A 210 31.51 10.81 11.85
C ASN A 210 31.33 9.56 12.74
N GLY A 211 30.79 8.48 12.16
CA GLY A 211 30.62 7.18 12.82
C GLY A 211 29.39 7.05 13.72
N GLN A 212 28.50 8.06 13.74
CA GLN A 212 27.31 8.06 14.58
C GLN A 212 26.06 8.47 13.80
N ALA A 213 24.93 7.88 14.15
CA ALA A 213 23.62 8.21 13.58
C ALA A 213 22.58 8.32 14.69
N ARG A 214 21.61 9.22 14.53
CA ARG A 214 20.42 9.21 15.37
C ARG A 214 19.45 8.15 14.86
N ALA A 215 18.86 7.37 15.77
CA ALA A 215 17.95 6.29 15.45
C ALA A 215 16.71 6.34 16.35
N GLU A 216 15.53 6.15 15.77
CA GLU A 216 14.25 6.11 16.48
C GLU A 216 13.73 4.67 16.51
N GLY A 217 13.37 4.17 17.69
CA GLY A 217 12.74 2.87 17.87
C GLY A 217 11.26 2.87 17.47
N PHE A 218 10.67 1.68 17.30
CA PHE A 218 9.23 1.53 17.04
C PHE A 218 8.37 1.93 18.25
N ASP A 219 8.93 1.81 19.44
CA ASP A 219 8.35 2.26 20.71
C ASP A 219 8.48 3.79 20.93
N GLY A 220 9.03 4.52 19.94
CA GLY A 220 9.30 5.94 20.04
C GLY A 220 10.52 6.30 20.90
N SER A 221 11.35 5.33 21.32
CA SER A 221 12.67 5.64 21.88
C SER A 221 13.55 6.36 20.86
N LEU A 222 14.48 7.20 21.32
CA LEU A 222 15.43 7.90 20.46
C LEU A 222 16.83 7.72 21.03
N SER A 223 17.76 7.24 20.22
CA SER A 223 19.15 7.01 20.60
C SER A 223 20.14 7.49 19.55
N VAL A 224 21.39 7.62 19.97
CA VAL A 224 22.55 7.72 19.07
C VAL A 224 23.18 6.34 18.98
N ILE A 225 23.42 5.84 17.76
CA ILE A 225 24.03 4.55 17.48
C ILE A 225 25.38 4.70 16.77
N ASN A 226 26.27 3.72 16.93
CA ASN A 226 27.49 3.58 16.11
C ASN A 226 27.23 2.81 14.81
N GLU A 227 28.26 2.66 13.97
CA GLU A 227 28.21 1.92 12.69
C GLU A 227 27.86 0.43 12.85
N SER A 228 28.04 -0.14 14.04
CA SER A 228 27.62 -1.50 14.40
C SER A 228 26.18 -1.58 14.91
N GLY A 229 25.45 -0.46 14.99
CA GLY A 229 24.07 -0.39 15.46
C GLY A 229 23.89 -0.41 16.98
N GLU A 230 24.98 -0.31 17.73
CA GLU A 230 24.96 -0.31 19.20
C GLU A 230 24.58 1.08 19.72
N ASN A 231 23.72 1.11 20.74
CA ASN A 231 23.33 2.37 21.39
C ASN A 231 24.54 2.96 22.15
N LEU A 232 24.94 4.17 21.78
CA LEU A 232 25.93 4.97 22.49
C LEU A 232 25.29 5.88 23.54
N VAL A 233 24.16 6.51 23.19
CA VAL A 233 23.46 7.49 24.05
C VAL A 233 21.96 7.32 23.89
N GLU A 234 21.23 7.30 25.01
CA GLU A 234 19.77 7.42 25.03
C GLU A 234 19.38 8.90 25.08
N LEU A 235 18.65 9.37 24.07
CA LEU A 235 18.15 10.76 23.99
C LEU A 235 16.69 10.86 24.48
N ARG A 236 15.89 9.80 24.26
CA ARG A 236 14.50 9.69 24.71
C ARG A 236 14.19 8.23 25.01
N ARG A 237 13.57 7.98 26.17
CA ARG A 237 13.05 6.65 26.53
C ARG A 237 11.90 6.24 25.62
N PRO A 238 11.59 4.92 25.52
CA PRO A 238 10.37 4.44 24.89
C PRO A 238 9.14 5.23 25.37
N LEU A 239 8.26 5.59 24.43
CA LEU A 239 7.00 6.28 24.73
C LEU A 239 5.96 5.35 25.35
N ARG A 240 6.15 4.03 25.18
CA ARG A 240 5.33 2.98 25.77
C ARG A 240 6.24 1.93 26.37
N SER A 241 5.83 1.39 27.52
CA SER A 241 6.46 0.23 28.10
C SER A 241 6.00 -1.04 27.37
N PRO A 242 6.87 -2.05 27.14
CA PRO A 242 6.42 -3.37 26.68
C PRO A 242 5.31 -3.99 27.55
N LEU A 243 5.28 -3.65 28.84
CA LEU A 243 4.19 -4.05 29.73
C LEU A 243 2.86 -3.37 29.35
N GLU A 244 2.90 -2.09 28.99
CA GLU A 244 1.71 -1.34 28.55
C GLU A 244 1.23 -1.83 27.18
N GLU A 245 2.14 -2.17 26.27
CA GLU A 245 1.81 -2.75 24.97
C GLU A 245 1.14 -4.11 25.13
N LEU A 246 1.76 -5.04 25.86
CA LEU A 246 1.16 -6.35 26.14
C LEU A 246 -0.18 -6.23 26.88
N SER A 247 -0.27 -5.31 27.85
CA SER A 247 -1.53 -5.02 28.55
C SER A 247 -2.62 -4.53 27.58
N ALA A 248 -2.27 -3.63 26.66
CA ALA A 248 -3.18 -3.12 25.64
C ALA A 248 -3.63 -4.21 24.64
N ASP A 249 -2.77 -5.16 24.31
CA ASP A 249 -3.10 -6.31 23.47
C ASP A 249 -4.05 -7.28 24.19
N MET A 250 -3.80 -7.59 25.46
CA MET A 250 -4.67 -8.46 26.27
C MET A 250 -6.11 -7.92 26.40
N VAL A 251 -6.28 -6.59 26.36
CA VAL A 251 -7.61 -5.94 26.44
C VAL A 251 -8.17 -5.58 25.06
N GLY A 252 -7.63 -6.14 23.97
CA GLY A 252 -8.13 -5.93 22.60
C GLY A 252 -9.63 -6.20 22.44
N VAL A 253 -10.19 -7.13 23.23
CA VAL A 253 -11.63 -7.43 23.29
C VAL A 253 -12.49 -6.20 23.59
N TRP A 254 -12.01 -5.24 24.40
CA TRP A 254 -12.75 -4.00 24.69
C TRP A 254 -12.97 -3.18 23.42
N LYS A 255 -11.98 -3.15 22.52
CA LYS A 255 -12.07 -2.43 21.25
C LYS A 255 -13.14 -3.07 20.36
N THR A 256 -13.06 -4.39 20.16
CA THR A 256 -14.02 -5.14 19.33
C THR A 256 -15.45 -5.01 19.86
N GLN A 257 -15.67 -5.21 21.17
CA GLN A 257 -17.00 -5.14 21.76
C GLN A 257 -17.55 -3.71 21.80
N THR A 258 -16.72 -2.70 21.99
CA THR A 258 -17.13 -1.29 21.92
C THR A 258 -17.60 -0.92 20.52
N ILE A 259 -16.88 -1.36 19.48
CA ILE A 259 -17.26 -1.13 18.08
C ILE A 259 -18.58 -1.83 17.77
N ARG A 260 -18.72 -3.11 18.13
CA ARG A 260 -19.97 -3.86 17.98
C ARG A 260 -21.14 -3.14 18.65
N ALA A 261 -21.01 -2.82 19.93
CA ALA A 261 -22.07 -2.16 20.69
C ALA A 261 -22.47 -0.81 20.05
N ALA A 262 -21.52 -0.01 19.60
CA ALA A 262 -21.80 1.26 18.93
C ALA A 262 -22.55 1.07 17.59
N VAL A 263 -22.26 0.00 16.85
CA VAL A 263 -23.00 -0.35 15.62
C VAL A 263 -24.41 -0.86 15.94
N GLU A 264 -24.55 -1.76 16.91
CA GLU A 264 -25.86 -2.28 17.37
C GLU A 264 -26.79 -1.15 17.83
N LEU A 265 -26.23 -0.20 18.58
CA LEU A 265 -26.94 0.97 19.08
C LEU A 265 -27.18 2.06 18.03
N GLY A 266 -26.68 1.91 16.80
CA GLY A 266 -26.90 2.89 15.72
C GLY A 266 -26.14 4.21 15.91
N VAL A 267 -25.04 4.22 16.68
CA VAL A 267 -24.28 5.43 17.00
C VAL A 267 -23.77 6.10 15.74
N PHE A 268 -23.11 5.36 14.85
CA PHE A 268 -22.46 5.92 13.65
C PHE A 268 -23.43 6.55 12.66
N ASP A 269 -24.64 6.00 12.57
CA ASP A 269 -25.72 6.51 11.74
C ASP A 269 -26.35 7.79 12.36
N SER A 270 -26.18 7.99 13.66
CA SER A 270 -26.68 9.15 14.44
C SER A 270 -25.64 10.26 14.65
N LEU A 271 -24.40 10.10 14.17
CA LEU A 271 -23.35 11.11 14.28
C LEU A 271 -23.63 12.35 13.42
N SER A 272 -22.86 13.41 13.67
CA SER A 272 -23.19 14.81 13.35
C SER A 272 -24.24 15.40 14.31
N ALA A 273 -24.15 14.98 15.58
CA ALA A 273 -25.03 15.36 16.68
C ALA A 273 -24.23 15.66 17.95
N SER A 274 -24.79 16.47 18.84
CA SER A 274 -24.25 16.73 20.18
C SER A 274 -24.38 15.51 21.10
N ALA A 275 -23.65 15.52 22.23
CA ALA A 275 -23.75 14.44 23.22
C ALA A 275 -25.19 14.22 23.72
N GLU A 276 -25.93 15.31 23.95
CA GLU A 276 -27.32 15.27 24.43
C GLU A 276 -28.28 14.70 23.38
N GLU A 277 -28.08 15.04 22.10
CA GLU A 277 -28.87 14.49 21.00
C GLU A 277 -28.60 13.00 20.80
N ILE A 278 -27.34 12.55 20.93
CA ILE A 278 -26.98 11.13 20.89
C ILE A 278 -27.61 10.37 22.05
N GLU A 279 -27.57 10.91 23.27
CA GLU A 279 -28.19 10.28 24.45
C GLU A 279 -29.71 10.19 24.35
N LYS A 280 -30.38 11.22 23.82
CA LYS A 280 -31.84 11.21 23.63
C LYS A 280 -32.29 10.34 22.47
N GLY A 281 -31.48 10.25 21.42
CA GLY A 281 -31.80 9.51 20.20
C GLY A 281 -31.55 8.01 20.29
N LEU A 282 -30.72 7.56 21.24
CA LEU A 282 -30.30 6.16 21.37
C LEU A 282 -30.77 5.55 22.69
N PRO A 283 -30.99 4.22 22.75
CA PRO A 283 -31.45 3.53 23.96
C PRO A 283 -30.31 3.35 24.97
N LEU A 284 -29.75 4.46 25.46
CA LEU A 284 -28.63 4.49 26.40
C LEU A 284 -29.10 4.73 27.83
N ALA A 285 -28.45 4.08 28.79
CA ALA A 285 -28.61 4.42 30.20
C ALA A 285 -28.04 5.82 30.50
N GLU A 286 -28.55 6.46 31.55
CA GLU A 286 -28.02 7.74 32.04
C GLU A 286 -26.51 7.64 32.25
N SER A 287 -25.74 8.63 31.77
CA SER A 287 -24.27 8.68 31.79
C SER A 287 -23.50 7.68 30.91
N ALA A 288 -24.17 6.80 30.15
CA ALA A 288 -23.49 5.85 29.25
C ALA A 288 -22.96 6.52 27.97
N GLY A 289 -23.70 7.50 27.42
CA GLY A 289 -23.34 8.24 26.22
C GLY A 289 -21.91 8.84 26.24
N PRO A 290 -21.52 9.62 27.25
CA PRO A 290 -20.22 10.27 27.26
C PRO A 290 -19.08 9.26 27.46
N ARG A 291 -19.35 8.12 28.12
CA ARG A 291 -18.38 7.03 28.26
C ARG A 291 -18.11 6.37 26.91
N LEU A 292 -19.18 6.06 26.17
CA LEU A 292 -19.08 5.47 24.83
C LEU A 292 -18.36 6.41 23.88
N MET A 293 -18.70 7.70 23.86
CA MET A 293 -18.06 8.66 22.97
C MET A 293 -16.58 8.90 23.27
N ARG A 294 -16.16 8.86 24.55
CA ARG A 294 -14.73 8.89 24.90
C ARG A 294 -13.99 7.68 24.34
N ALA A 295 -14.55 6.48 24.50
CA ALA A 295 -13.94 5.26 23.97
C ALA A 295 -13.87 5.27 22.43
N LEU A 296 -14.93 5.69 21.74
CA LEU A 296 -14.93 5.82 20.27
C LEU A 296 -13.92 6.87 19.77
N THR A 297 -13.71 7.94 20.53
CA THR A 297 -12.69 8.96 20.23
C THR A 297 -11.28 8.42 20.42
N GLU A 298 -11.03 7.67 21.52
CA GLU A 298 -9.75 7.00 21.76
C GLU A 298 -9.40 5.98 20.67
N LEU A 299 -10.41 5.26 20.14
CA LEU A 299 -10.25 4.33 19.02
C LEU A 299 -10.04 5.05 17.66
N GLY A 300 -10.12 6.38 17.64
CA GLY A 300 -10.01 7.21 16.44
C GLY A 300 -11.17 7.03 15.48
N LEU A 301 -12.36 6.65 15.99
CA LEU A 301 -13.58 6.44 15.19
C LEU A 301 -14.47 7.68 15.16
N THR A 302 -14.39 8.51 16.19
CA THR A 302 -15.12 9.76 16.29
C THR A 302 -14.19 10.90 16.70
N TRP A 303 -14.61 12.14 16.43
CA TRP A 303 -13.98 13.34 16.96
C TRP A 303 -15.07 14.36 17.30
N GLN A 304 -14.76 15.29 18.21
CA GLN A 304 -15.68 16.34 18.63
C GLN A 304 -15.17 17.69 18.11
N ASP A 305 -16.05 18.48 17.52
CA ASP A 305 -15.70 19.83 17.08
C ASP A 305 -15.74 20.85 18.24
N GLY A 306 -15.30 22.08 17.96
CA GLY A 306 -15.29 23.16 18.95
C GLY A 306 -16.68 23.61 19.45
N LYS A 307 -17.76 23.07 18.89
CA LYS A 307 -19.15 23.31 19.31
C LYS A 307 -19.73 22.14 20.11
N GLY A 308 -18.95 21.09 20.36
CA GLY A 308 -19.39 19.93 21.12
C GLY A 308 -20.14 18.89 20.29
N VAL A 309 -20.15 18.99 18.96
CA VAL A 309 -20.80 18.03 18.05
C VAL A 309 -19.82 16.91 17.70
N TYR A 310 -20.29 15.66 17.80
CA TYR A 310 -19.50 14.49 17.42
C TYR A 310 -19.69 14.15 15.94
N HIS A 311 -18.57 13.88 15.28
CA HIS A 311 -18.50 13.50 13.87
C HIS A 311 -17.73 12.18 13.73
N PRO A 312 -18.01 11.36 12.71
CA PRO A 312 -17.16 10.23 12.39
C PRO A 312 -15.81 10.74 11.88
N THR A 313 -14.73 10.01 12.17
CA THR A 313 -13.48 10.15 11.42
C THR A 313 -13.61 9.45 10.05
N ALA A 314 -12.60 9.56 9.20
CA ALA A 314 -12.51 8.74 7.99
C ALA A 314 -12.61 7.23 8.29
N LYS A 315 -11.96 6.78 9.39
CA LYS A 315 -12.01 5.39 9.87
C LYS A 315 -13.41 5.01 10.39
N GLY A 316 -14.03 5.87 11.20
CA GLY A 316 -15.37 5.60 11.74
C GLY A 316 -16.48 5.64 10.68
N SER A 317 -16.27 6.33 9.56
CA SER A 317 -17.26 6.42 8.48
C SER A 317 -17.56 5.06 7.83
N TYR A 318 -16.62 4.11 7.85
CA TYR A 318 -16.85 2.74 7.40
C TYR A 318 -17.85 1.98 8.27
N LEU A 319 -18.17 2.44 9.48
CA LEU A 319 -19.15 1.80 10.36
C LEU A 319 -20.58 2.34 10.19
N ARG A 320 -20.78 3.30 9.28
CA ARG A 320 -22.12 3.75 8.86
C ARG A 320 -22.75 2.72 7.94
N ARG A 321 -24.03 2.40 8.14
CA ARG A 321 -24.76 1.46 7.28
C ARG A 321 -24.87 1.94 5.84
N THR A 322 -24.88 3.26 5.64
CA THR A 322 -25.00 3.90 4.33
C THR A 322 -23.68 3.97 3.56
N HIS A 323 -22.55 3.58 4.16
CA HIS A 323 -21.26 3.58 3.48
C HIS A 323 -21.21 2.47 2.43
N SER A 324 -20.70 2.75 1.22
CA SER A 324 -20.64 1.77 0.11
C SER A 324 -19.74 0.55 0.42
N LEU A 325 -18.77 0.75 1.31
CA LEU A 325 -17.90 -0.29 1.88
C LEU A 325 -18.16 -0.46 3.38
N SER A 326 -19.43 -0.49 3.79
CA SER A 326 -19.76 -0.57 5.21
C SER A 326 -19.20 -1.84 5.85
N LEU A 327 -18.56 -1.68 7.00
CA LEU A 327 -18.08 -2.73 7.89
C LEU A 327 -18.98 -2.90 9.13
N SER A 328 -20.20 -2.34 9.11
CA SER A 328 -21.14 -2.48 10.23
C SER A 328 -21.50 -3.95 10.48
N ASP A 329 -21.84 -4.71 9.43
CA ASP A 329 -22.16 -6.14 9.58
C ASP A 329 -20.92 -6.95 10.02
N ALA A 330 -19.72 -6.56 9.58
CA ALA A 330 -18.47 -7.16 10.04
C ALA A 330 -18.24 -6.92 11.53
N ALA A 331 -18.50 -5.71 12.04
CA ALA A 331 -18.42 -5.41 13.47
C ALA A 331 -19.39 -6.27 14.31
N LEU A 332 -20.60 -6.50 13.81
CA LEU A 332 -21.58 -7.39 14.45
C LEU A 332 -21.07 -8.83 14.49
N HIS A 333 -20.55 -9.33 13.37
CA HIS A 333 -20.01 -10.69 13.26
C HIS A 333 -18.80 -10.91 14.18
N TRP A 334 -17.78 -10.06 14.10
CA TRP A 334 -16.54 -10.22 14.88
C TRP A 334 -16.74 -10.09 16.39
N GLY A 335 -17.67 -9.24 16.82
CA GLY A 335 -18.01 -9.14 18.24
C GLY A 335 -19.04 -10.17 18.71
N GLY A 336 -19.66 -10.93 17.81
CA GLY A 336 -20.71 -11.93 18.05
C GLY A 336 -20.17 -13.34 18.30
N ASP A 337 -20.71 -14.32 17.58
CA ASP A 337 -20.34 -15.74 17.73
C ASP A 337 -18.83 -15.98 17.52
N SER A 338 -18.18 -15.18 16.66
CA SER A 338 -16.73 -15.27 16.47
C SER A 338 -15.98 -14.95 17.75
N ALA A 339 -16.37 -13.91 18.50
CA ALA A 339 -15.76 -13.61 19.81
C ALA A 339 -16.01 -14.72 20.83
N ALA A 340 -17.18 -15.37 20.79
CA ALA A 340 -17.51 -16.50 21.65
C ALA A 340 -16.64 -17.72 21.31
N ALA A 341 -16.47 -18.07 20.03
CA ALA A 341 -15.60 -19.15 19.58
C ALA A 341 -14.13 -18.93 19.98
N TRP A 342 -13.64 -17.69 19.89
CA TRP A 342 -12.29 -17.32 20.31
C TRP A 342 -12.02 -17.54 21.81
N SER A 343 -13.05 -17.55 22.66
CA SER A 343 -12.89 -17.93 24.08
C SER A 343 -12.46 -19.40 24.25
N ALA A 344 -12.68 -20.24 23.23
CA ALA A 344 -12.27 -21.64 23.18
C ALA A 344 -10.93 -21.88 22.46
N ALA A 345 -10.20 -20.84 22.03
CA ALA A 345 -8.98 -20.99 21.22
C ALA A 345 -7.91 -21.90 21.86
N GLY A 346 -7.71 -21.81 23.18
CA GLY A 346 -6.78 -22.69 23.89
C GLY A 346 -7.18 -24.18 23.86
N ARG A 347 -8.44 -24.50 23.56
CA ARG A 347 -8.88 -25.87 23.31
C ARG A 347 -8.68 -26.27 21.86
N SER A 348 -9.02 -25.41 20.90
CA SER A 348 -8.73 -25.63 19.47
C SER A 348 -7.25 -25.96 19.26
N LEU A 349 -6.35 -25.22 19.92
CA LEU A 349 -4.91 -25.48 19.88
C LEU A 349 -4.50 -26.84 20.47
N ARG A 350 -5.28 -27.39 21.41
CA ARG A 350 -5.01 -28.71 22.01
C ARG A 350 -5.58 -29.87 21.20
N THR A 351 -6.71 -29.66 20.53
CA THR A 351 -7.45 -30.72 19.85
C THR A 351 -7.26 -30.71 18.34
N GLY A 352 -6.82 -29.58 17.77
CA GLY A 352 -6.79 -29.33 16.33
C GLY A 352 -8.18 -29.16 15.72
N ARG A 353 -9.22 -28.91 16.52
CA ARG A 353 -10.61 -28.79 16.07
C ARG A 353 -11.14 -27.36 16.19
N SER A 354 -12.16 -27.04 15.39
CA SER A 354 -12.85 -25.75 15.44
C SER A 354 -13.44 -25.49 16.83
N GLY A 355 -13.11 -24.32 17.39
CA GLY A 355 -13.69 -23.85 18.65
C GLY A 355 -15.16 -23.48 18.50
N PHE A 356 -15.53 -22.98 17.32
CA PHE A 356 -16.93 -22.72 16.95
C PHE A 356 -17.73 -24.02 16.93
N GLU A 357 -17.26 -25.05 16.22
CA GLU A 357 -17.94 -26.35 16.12
C GLU A 357 -18.17 -27.01 17.48
N GLU A 358 -17.18 -26.92 18.37
CA GLU A 358 -17.34 -27.47 19.71
C GLU A 358 -18.39 -26.73 20.54
N LEU A 359 -18.53 -25.42 20.34
CA LEU A 359 -19.51 -24.60 21.05
C LEU A 359 -20.93 -24.80 20.51
N HIS A 360 -21.09 -24.84 19.19
CA HIS A 360 -22.39 -24.88 18.51
C HIS A 360 -22.83 -26.30 18.10
N ARG A 361 -21.94 -27.30 18.14
CA ARG A 361 -22.15 -28.71 17.72
C ARG A 361 -22.44 -28.90 16.22
N GLU A 362 -22.09 -27.91 15.42
CA GLU A 362 -22.23 -27.89 13.97
C GLU A 362 -21.16 -26.95 13.38
N ASN A 363 -20.80 -27.14 12.11
CA ASN A 363 -19.80 -26.27 11.47
C ASN A 363 -20.34 -24.85 11.26
N PHE A 364 -19.42 -23.90 11.11
CA PHE A 364 -19.75 -22.49 11.01
C PHE A 364 -20.78 -22.21 9.91
N PHE A 365 -20.58 -22.76 8.71
CA PHE A 365 -21.47 -22.50 7.57
C PHE A 365 -22.85 -23.14 7.74
N ASP A 366 -22.92 -24.35 8.28
CA ASP A 366 -24.19 -25.05 8.57
C ASP A 366 -24.97 -24.33 9.66
N SER A 367 -24.29 -23.76 10.65
CA SER A 367 -24.94 -22.99 11.71
C SER A 367 -25.69 -21.77 11.19
N LEU A 368 -25.27 -21.20 10.06
CA LEU A 368 -25.97 -20.06 9.44
C LEU A 368 -27.24 -20.51 8.71
N GLN A 369 -27.40 -21.81 8.44
CA GLN A 369 -28.61 -22.35 7.83
C GLN A 369 -29.79 -22.22 8.80
N GLY A 370 -30.91 -21.69 8.30
CA GLY A 370 -32.08 -21.39 9.13
C GLY A 370 -32.00 -20.06 9.90
N ARG A 371 -30.90 -19.31 9.79
CA ARG A 371 -30.73 -17.94 10.34
C ARG A 371 -30.57 -16.90 9.21
N PRO A 372 -31.63 -16.61 8.44
CA PRO A 372 -31.51 -15.84 7.18
C PRO A 372 -30.98 -14.43 7.35
N GLU A 373 -31.32 -13.73 8.44
CA GLU A 373 -30.80 -12.38 8.70
C GLU A 373 -29.30 -12.39 9.01
N GLU A 374 -28.83 -13.38 9.75
CA GLU A 374 -27.41 -13.54 10.10
C GLU A 374 -26.58 -13.98 8.89
N LEU A 375 -27.12 -14.91 8.08
CA LEU A 375 -26.50 -15.31 6.82
C LEU A 375 -26.32 -14.10 5.88
N GLN A 376 -27.37 -13.28 5.71
CA GLN A 376 -27.29 -12.07 4.89
C GLN A 376 -26.29 -11.05 5.46
N SER A 377 -26.27 -10.88 6.79
CA SER A 377 -25.29 -10.03 7.49
C SER A 377 -23.86 -10.50 7.24
N TYR A 378 -23.59 -11.80 7.39
CA TYR A 378 -22.30 -12.41 7.11
C TYR A 378 -21.86 -12.16 5.65
N HIS A 379 -22.73 -12.40 4.67
CA HIS A 379 -22.38 -12.15 3.27
C HIS A 379 -22.16 -10.67 2.96
N ARG A 380 -22.89 -9.73 3.58
CA ARG A 380 -22.59 -8.30 3.45
C ARG A 380 -21.22 -7.95 4.02
N ALA A 381 -20.85 -8.54 5.16
CA ALA A 381 -19.52 -8.37 5.75
C ALA A 381 -18.42 -8.89 4.83
N MET A 382 -18.57 -10.11 4.30
CA MET A 382 -17.60 -10.71 3.37
C MET A 382 -17.50 -9.93 2.05
N ALA A 383 -18.63 -9.46 1.51
CA ALA A 383 -18.65 -8.64 0.31
C ALA A 383 -17.89 -7.31 0.48
N ALA A 384 -17.97 -6.69 1.66
CA ALA A 384 -17.23 -5.46 1.95
C ALA A 384 -15.70 -5.68 1.93
N TYR A 385 -15.22 -6.78 2.53
CA TYR A 385 -13.81 -7.17 2.44
C TYR A 385 -13.41 -7.51 1.00
N ALA A 386 -14.22 -8.31 0.30
CA ALA A 386 -13.97 -8.73 -1.08
C ALA A 386 -13.79 -7.53 -2.04
N ARG A 387 -14.62 -6.48 -1.93
CA ARG A 387 -14.48 -5.26 -2.76
C ARG A 387 -13.15 -4.57 -2.56
N HIS A 388 -12.59 -4.61 -1.36
CA HIS A 388 -11.28 -4.06 -1.06
C HIS A 388 -10.17 -5.00 -1.54
N ASP A 389 -10.23 -6.28 -1.15
CA ASP A 389 -9.16 -7.24 -1.36
C ASP A 389 -8.99 -7.61 -2.84
N TYR A 390 -10.09 -7.60 -3.61
CA TYR A 390 -10.09 -7.97 -5.01
C TYR A 390 -9.90 -6.79 -5.98
N ALA A 391 -9.85 -5.55 -5.47
CA ALA A 391 -9.77 -4.33 -6.29
C ALA A 391 -8.58 -4.32 -7.27
N SER A 392 -7.47 -4.95 -6.90
CA SER A 392 -6.23 -4.96 -7.71
C SER A 392 -6.11 -6.18 -8.62
N ILE A 393 -6.94 -7.21 -8.46
CA ILE A 393 -6.78 -8.50 -9.15
C ILE A 393 -6.91 -8.36 -10.66
N ALA A 394 -7.92 -7.62 -11.14
CA ALA A 394 -8.15 -7.42 -12.57
C ALA A 394 -7.00 -6.68 -13.27
N GLY A 395 -6.26 -5.84 -12.54
CA GLY A 395 -5.06 -5.17 -13.06
C GLY A 395 -3.80 -6.02 -12.98
N ALA A 396 -3.77 -7.02 -12.09
CA ALA A 396 -2.62 -7.89 -11.87
C ALA A 396 -2.62 -9.13 -12.79
N VAL A 397 -3.80 -9.69 -13.09
CA VAL A 397 -3.94 -10.91 -13.87
C VAL A 397 -4.94 -10.71 -15.00
N ASN A 398 -4.53 -11.03 -16.23
CA ASN A 398 -5.39 -10.94 -17.41
C ASN A 398 -6.34 -12.15 -17.49
N PHE A 399 -7.53 -12.03 -16.89
CA PHE A 399 -8.59 -13.03 -17.03
C PHE A 399 -9.31 -12.97 -18.39
N GLY A 400 -9.11 -11.91 -19.17
CA GLY A 400 -9.69 -11.76 -20.51
C GLY A 400 -9.17 -12.76 -21.55
N VAL A 401 -8.18 -13.60 -21.19
CA VAL A 401 -7.75 -14.76 -21.99
C VAL A 401 -8.76 -15.90 -21.94
N HIS A 402 -9.71 -15.86 -20.99
CA HIS A 402 -10.75 -16.87 -20.81
C HIS A 402 -12.08 -16.41 -21.40
N HIS A 403 -12.92 -17.38 -21.77
CA HIS A 403 -14.27 -17.10 -22.27
C HIS A 403 -15.30 -17.18 -21.14
N HIS A 404 -15.10 -18.12 -20.22
CA HIS A 404 -16.00 -18.37 -19.11
C HIS A 404 -15.21 -18.66 -17.82
N ILE A 405 -15.68 -18.12 -16.70
CA ILE A 405 -15.14 -18.42 -15.36
C ILE A 405 -16.23 -19.11 -14.53
N LEU A 406 -15.86 -20.19 -13.86
CA LEU A 406 -16.63 -20.74 -12.75
C LEU A 406 -15.98 -20.27 -11.44
N ASP A 407 -16.70 -19.47 -10.67
CA ASP A 407 -16.30 -19.06 -9.32
C ASP A 407 -16.98 -19.98 -8.31
N ALA A 408 -16.24 -20.93 -7.75
CA ALA A 408 -16.77 -21.96 -6.87
C ALA A 408 -16.69 -21.52 -5.40
N ALA A 409 -17.86 -21.47 -4.74
CA ALA A 409 -18.08 -20.75 -3.48
C ALA A 409 -17.76 -19.25 -3.59
N GLY A 410 -18.21 -18.62 -4.68
CA GLY A 410 -17.98 -17.20 -4.95
C GLY A 410 -18.83 -16.22 -4.12
N GLY A 411 -19.65 -16.72 -3.19
CA GLY A 411 -20.51 -15.93 -2.33
C GLY A 411 -21.50 -15.09 -3.14
N THR A 412 -21.50 -13.78 -2.89
CA THR A 412 -22.35 -12.83 -3.61
C THR A 412 -21.76 -12.37 -4.95
N GLY A 413 -20.61 -12.91 -5.38
CA GLY A 413 -20.03 -12.68 -6.71
C GLY A 413 -19.18 -11.41 -6.88
N GLU A 414 -18.75 -10.76 -5.79
CA GLU A 414 -18.03 -9.47 -5.86
C GLU A 414 -16.75 -9.53 -6.72
N LEU A 415 -15.99 -10.63 -6.64
CA LEU A 415 -14.82 -10.86 -7.50
C LEU A 415 -15.23 -10.89 -8.97
N ILE A 416 -16.23 -11.70 -9.31
CA ILE A 416 -16.74 -11.85 -10.66
C ILE A 416 -17.27 -10.53 -11.21
N PHE A 417 -17.99 -9.73 -10.43
CA PHE A 417 -18.46 -8.42 -10.88
C PHE A 417 -17.30 -7.50 -11.26
N ALA A 418 -16.21 -7.51 -10.48
CA ALA A 418 -15.02 -6.73 -10.80
C ALA A 418 -14.34 -7.23 -12.08
N LEU A 419 -14.20 -8.55 -12.26
CA LEU A 419 -13.61 -9.15 -13.45
C LEU A 419 -14.45 -8.88 -14.71
N LEU A 420 -15.78 -9.03 -14.63
CA LEU A 420 -16.67 -8.78 -15.77
C LEU A 420 -16.65 -7.32 -16.21
N ARG A 421 -16.48 -6.36 -15.29
CA ARG A 421 -16.31 -4.93 -15.63
C ARG A 421 -14.98 -4.65 -16.32
N ALA A 422 -13.92 -5.32 -15.91
CA ALA A 422 -12.58 -5.16 -16.49
C ALA A 422 -12.43 -5.85 -17.85
N PHE A 423 -13.15 -6.96 -18.08
CA PHE A 423 -13.04 -7.79 -19.29
C PHE A 423 -14.41 -7.92 -19.98
N PRO A 424 -14.72 -7.08 -20.99
CA PRO A 424 -16.06 -7.02 -21.60
C PRO A 424 -16.56 -8.31 -22.28
N ASN A 425 -15.64 -9.12 -22.80
CA ASN A 425 -15.95 -10.38 -23.49
C ASN A 425 -16.02 -11.59 -22.54
N LEU A 426 -15.72 -11.39 -21.26
CA LEU A 426 -15.75 -12.44 -20.25
C LEU A 426 -17.20 -12.71 -19.84
N THR A 427 -17.53 -13.99 -19.64
CA THR A 427 -18.74 -14.43 -18.96
C THR A 427 -18.36 -15.23 -17.71
N ALA A 428 -19.27 -15.35 -16.75
CA ALA A 428 -18.99 -16.10 -15.54
C ALA A 428 -20.24 -16.74 -14.95
N THR A 429 -20.02 -17.81 -14.20
CA THR A 429 -21.00 -18.45 -13.35
C THR A 429 -20.47 -18.51 -11.93
N VAL A 430 -21.22 -17.96 -11.00
CA VAL A 430 -20.94 -18.06 -9.56
C VAL A 430 -21.71 -19.25 -9.00
N MET A 431 -21.00 -20.19 -8.40
CA MET A 431 -21.58 -21.34 -7.70
C MET A 431 -21.47 -21.14 -6.20
N ASP A 432 -22.59 -21.28 -5.49
CA ASP A 432 -22.62 -21.27 -4.02
C ASP A 432 -23.83 -22.07 -3.51
N ARG A 433 -24.05 -22.12 -2.20
CA ARG A 433 -25.20 -22.82 -1.62
C ARG A 433 -26.54 -22.20 -2.08
N PRO A 434 -27.63 -22.98 -2.14
CA PRO A 434 -28.93 -22.51 -2.62
C PRO A 434 -29.42 -21.21 -1.96
N GLU A 435 -29.22 -21.08 -0.65
CA GLU A 435 -29.61 -19.91 0.15
C GLU A 435 -28.81 -18.64 -0.19
N VAL A 436 -27.55 -18.79 -0.62
CA VAL A 436 -26.69 -17.66 -1.01
C VAL A 436 -27.06 -17.20 -2.41
N VAL A 437 -27.18 -18.15 -3.33
CA VAL A 437 -27.60 -17.90 -4.72
C VAL A 437 -28.99 -17.27 -4.77
N GLY A 438 -29.94 -17.79 -3.99
CA GLY A 438 -31.30 -17.27 -3.92
C GLY A 438 -31.41 -15.86 -3.34
N ALA A 439 -30.42 -15.40 -2.58
CA ALA A 439 -30.37 -14.07 -1.98
C ALA A 439 -29.54 -13.06 -2.80
N THR A 440 -28.91 -13.49 -3.89
CA THR A 440 -27.96 -12.68 -4.66
C THR A 440 -28.53 -12.24 -6.00
N VAL A 441 -28.26 -10.99 -6.38
CA VAL A 441 -28.63 -10.44 -7.69
C VAL A 441 -27.41 -9.77 -8.31
N ALA A 442 -27.07 -10.14 -9.55
CA ALA A 442 -26.01 -9.47 -10.28
C ALA A 442 -26.37 -7.99 -10.54
N PRO A 443 -25.40 -7.06 -10.43
CA PRO A 443 -25.56 -5.68 -10.85
C PRO A 443 -25.99 -5.59 -12.32
N THR A 444 -26.83 -4.61 -12.65
CA THR A 444 -27.42 -4.47 -13.99
C THR A 444 -26.40 -4.32 -15.10
N ASP A 445 -25.22 -3.76 -14.82
CA ASP A 445 -24.14 -3.57 -15.78
C ASP A 445 -23.40 -4.86 -16.17
N VAL A 446 -23.57 -5.95 -15.40
CA VAL A 446 -22.93 -7.26 -15.65
C VAL A 446 -23.91 -8.43 -15.69
N ALA A 447 -25.19 -8.20 -15.39
CA ALA A 447 -26.21 -9.24 -15.23
C ALA A 447 -26.33 -10.19 -16.44
N GLU A 448 -26.24 -9.68 -17.67
CA GLU A 448 -26.32 -10.51 -18.89
C GLU A 448 -25.15 -11.49 -19.05
N ARG A 449 -24.03 -11.25 -18.36
CA ARG A 449 -22.79 -12.04 -18.45
C ARG A 449 -22.48 -12.82 -17.17
N CYS A 450 -23.36 -12.75 -16.16
CA CYS A 450 -23.18 -13.37 -14.86
C CYS A 450 -24.34 -14.30 -14.54
N GLY A 451 -24.08 -15.61 -14.52
CA GLY A 451 -25.01 -16.63 -14.02
C GLY A 451 -24.76 -16.96 -12.55
N PHE A 452 -25.78 -17.48 -11.87
CA PHE A 452 -25.64 -18.10 -10.55
C PHE A 452 -26.18 -19.52 -10.60
N ILE A 453 -25.49 -20.46 -9.96
CA ILE A 453 -25.94 -21.85 -9.81
C ILE A 453 -25.82 -22.29 -8.35
N ALA A 454 -26.83 -23.00 -7.86
CA ALA A 454 -26.74 -23.64 -6.55
C ALA A 454 -25.86 -24.90 -6.64
N GLY A 455 -24.95 -25.09 -5.70
CA GLY A 455 -24.05 -26.25 -5.65
C GLY A 455 -23.41 -26.45 -4.28
N ASP A 456 -22.85 -27.65 -4.09
CA ASP A 456 -22.05 -28.03 -2.93
C ASP A 456 -20.64 -28.35 -3.42
N LEU A 457 -19.64 -27.72 -2.79
CA LEU A 457 -18.22 -27.86 -3.15
C LEU A 457 -17.73 -29.33 -3.13
N PHE A 458 -18.37 -30.19 -2.35
CA PHE A 458 -17.98 -31.59 -2.17
C PHE A 458 -18.73 -32.56 -3.12
N LEU A 459 -19.77 -32.08 -3.79
CA LEU A 459 -20.52 -32.82 -4.81
C LEU A 459 -20.00 -32.49 -6.22
N GLU A 460 -20.61 -33.11 -7.23
CA GLU A 460 -20.30 -32.82 -8.64
C GLU A 460 -20.77 -31.41 -9.02
N TRP A 461 -19.93 -30.66 -9.73
CA TRP A 461 -20.22 -29.29 -10.13
C TRP A 461 -20.88 -29.29 -11.52
N PRO A 462 -22.10 -28.74 -11.68
CA PRO A 462 -22.91 -28.92 -12.89
C PRO A 462 -22.47 -28.01 -14.07
N VAL A 463 -21.23 -27.52 -14.06
CA VAL A 463 -20.69 -26.57 -15.05
C VAL A 463 -19.27 -26.95 -15.44
N ALA A 464 -19.01 -26.96 -16.74
CA ALA A 464 -17.66 -27.05 -17.28
C ALA A 464 -17.16 -25.65 -17.68
N SER A 465 -15.93 -25.31 -17.31
CA SER A 465 -15.35 -23.98 -17.56
C SER A 465 -13.90 -24.04 -18.04
N ASN A 466 -13.43 -23.03 -18.77
CA ASN A 466 -12.01 -22.91 -19.12
C ASN A 466 -11.19 -22.11 -18.10
N ALA A 467 -11.86 -21.55 -17.08
CA ALA A 467 -11.22 -21.10 -15.86
C ALA A 467 -12.08 -21.42 -14.64
N VAL A 468 -11.45 -21.91 -13.58
CA VAL A 468 -12.06 -22.10 -12.26
C VAL A 468 -11.35 -21.19 -11.27
N VAL A 469 -12.12 -20.50 -10.43
CA VAL A 469 -11.62 -19.64 -9.36
C VAL A 469 -12.08 -20.20 -8.02
N LEU A 470 -11.15 -20.22 -7.06
CA LEU A 470 -11.38 -20.49 -5.64
C LEU A 470 -10.75 -19.33 -4.86
N ALA A 471 -11.57 -18.37 -4.42
CA ALA A 471 -11.09 -17.15 -3.78
C ALA A 471 -11.53 -17.09 -2.32
N ARG A 472 -10.58 -17.21 -1.38
CA ARG A 472 -10.83 -17.28 0.07
C ARG A 472 -11.79 -18.44 0.40
N VAL A 473 -11.45 -19.62 -0.12
CA VAL A 473 -12.24 -20.84 0.01
C VAL A 473 -11.42 -21.93 0.67
N LEU A 474 -10.21 -22.20 0.18
CA LEU A 474 -9.42 -23.34 0.63
C LEU A 474 -8.92 -23.15 2.06
N HIS A 475 -8.79 -21.91 2.52
CA HIS A 475 -8.38 -21.62 3.89
C HIS A 475 -9.42 -22.01 4.94
N ASP A 476 -10.69 -22.19 4.57
CA ASP A 476 -11.75 -22.62 5.48
C ASP A 476 -11.71 -24.13 5.77
N TRP A 477 -10.92 -24.88 5.02
CA TRP A 477 -10.99 -26.34 5.02
C TRP A 477 -9.65 -26.99 5.41
N PRO A 478 -9.68 -28.12 6.12
CA PRO A 478 -8.48 -28.94 6.31
C PRO A 478 -7.99 -29.53 4.98
N ASP A 479 -6.79 -30.09 4.98
CA ASP A 479 -6.11 -30.54 3.76
C ASP A 479 -6.87 -31.63 2.99
N ASP A 480 -7.51 -32.58 3.68
CA ASP A 480 -8.29 -33.65 3.05
C ASP A 480 -9.53 -33.11 2.32
N ALA A 481 -10.23 -32.15 2.94
CA ALA A 481 -11.34 -31.43 2.33
C ALA A 481 -10.86 -30.54 1.17
N THR A 482 -9.76 -29.83 1.34
CA THR A 482 -9.11 -29.02 0.28
C THR A 482 -8.78 -29.87 -0.95
N LEU A 483 -8.20 -31.06 -0.77
CA LEU A 483 -7.92 -31.98 -1.87
C LEU A 483 -9.18 -32.45 -2.59
N ARG A 484 -10.29 -32.66 -1.88
CA ARG A 484 -11.57 -33.01 -2.49
C ARG A 484 -12.11 -31.86 -3.35
N ILE A 485 -12.06 -30.63 -2.84
CA ILE A 485 -12.48 -29.42 -3.55
C ILE A 485 -11.63 -29.23 -4.82
N LEU A 486 -10.30 -29.33 -4.71
CA LEU A 486 -9.40 -29.21 -5.85
C LEU A 486 -9.69 -30.28 -6.92
N ARG A 487 -10.00 -31.53 -6.53
CA ARG A 487 -10.39 -32.58 -7.49
C ARG A 487 -11.69 -32.25 -8.20
N ARG A 488 -12.69 -31.68 -7.51
CA ARG A 488 -13.93 -31.20 -8.16
C ARG A 488 -13.66 -30.04 -9.12
N ALA A 489 -12.78 -29.11 -8.75
CA ALA A 489 -12.32 -28.07 -9.66
C ALA A 489 -11.70 -28.66 -10.93
N ARG A 490 -10.88 -29.70 -10.80
CA ARG A 490 -10.27 -30.38 -11.96
C ARG A 490 -11.32 -31.03 -12.86
N GLU A 491 -12.32 -31.69 -12.28
CA GLU A 491 -13.41 -32.33 -13.02
C GLU A 491 -14.27 -31.31 -13.78
N ALA A 492 -14.48 -30.13 -13.20
CA ALA A 492 -15.21 -29.02 -13.83
C ALA A 492 -14.39 -28.26 -14.89
N MET A 493 -13.09 -28.54 -15.03
CA MET A 493 -12.24 -27.84 -15.99
C MET A 493 -12.26 -28.49 -17.37
N THR A 494 -12.46 -27.67 -18.39
CA THR A 494 -12.25 -28.06 -19.78
C THR A 494 -10.75 -28.22 -20.10
N VAL A 495 -10.45 -29.00 -21.15
CA VAL A 495 -9.06 -29.23 -21.60
C VAL A 495 -8.39 -27.90 -21.92
N GLY A 496 -7.19 -27.69 -21.35
CA GLY A 496 -6.44 -26.44 -21.50
C GLY A 496 -6.90 -25.29 -20.60
N GLY A 497 -7.88 -25.53 -19.72
CA GLY A 497 -8.32 -24.54 -18.74
C GLY A 497 -7.29 -24.26 -17.63
N ALA A 498 -7.55 -23.22 -16.84
CA ALA A 498 -6.72 -22.82 -15.71
C ALA A 498 -7.49 -22.78 -14.37
N LEU A 499 -6.81 -23.16 -13.29
CA LEU A 499 -7.26 -22.96 -11.92
C LEU A 499 -6.59 -21.70 -11.36
N TYR A 500 -7.37 -20.88 -10.67
CA TYR A 500 -6.91 -19.72 -9.92
C TYR A 500 -7.29 -19.87 -8.45
N VAL A 501 -6.28 -20.00 -7.58
CA VAL A 501 -6.46 -19.97 -6.12
C VAL A 501 -6.05 -18.59 -5.64
N ILE A 502 -6.97 -17.88 -4.99
CA ILE A 502 -6.77 -16.51 -4.51
C ILE A 502 -6.86 -16.52 -2.99
N GLU A 503 -5.71 -16.49 -2.33
CA GLU A 503 -5.57 -16.70 -0.89
C GLU A 503 -4.46 -15.82 -0.30
N MET A 504 -4.45 -15.66 1.02
CA MET A 504 -3.31 -15.07 1.71
C MET A 504 -2.25 -16.17 1.91
N ALA A 505 -1.27 -16.23 1.01
CA ALA A 505 -0.17 -17.17 1.19
C ALA A 505 0.75 -16.71 2.34
N LEU A 506 0.99 -17.59 3.30
CA LEU A 506 1.94 -17.33 4.38
C LEU A 506 3.36 -17.25 3.82
N GLU A 507 4.08 -16.20 4.20
CA GLU A 507 5.50 -16.09 3.92
C GLU A 507 6.29 -17.04 4.83
N GLU A 508 7.30 -17.72 4.27
CA GLU A 508 8.18 -18.59 5.06
C GLU A 508 9.12 -17.80 5.97
N SER A 509 9.32 -16.50 5.70
CA SER A 509 10.13 -15.62 6.53
C SER A 509 9.42 -15.25 7.83
N SER A 510 10.22 -15.00 8.87
CA SER A 510 9.77 -14.57 10.20
C SER A 510 9.13 -13.16 10.23
N SER A 511 8.61 -12.65 9.11
CA SER A 511 7.96 -11.33 8.95
C SER A 511 6.64 -11.22 9.73
N GLY A 512 6.07 -12.34 10.20
CA GLY A 512 5.06 -12.36 11.26
C GLY A 512 3.65 -11.92 10.85
N SER A 513 3.37 -11.72 9.56
CA SER A 513 2.03 -11.41 9.06
C SER A 513 1.21 -12.68 8.77
N GLY A 514 -0.06 -12.67 9.15
CA GLY A 514 -1.01 -13.74 8.84
C GLY A 514 -1.28 -14.76 9.95
N GLY A 515 -0.41 -14.88 10.96
CA GLY A 515 -0.55 -15.90 12.01
C GLY A 515 -1.83 -15.79 12.86
N LEU A 516 -2.35 -14.59 13.11
CA LEU A 516 -3.64 -14.42 13.80
C LEU A 516 -4.83 -14.83 12.92
N LEU A 517 -4.73 -14.65 11.61
CA LEU A 517 -5.75 -15.09 10.66
C LEU A 517 -5.72 -16.61 10.48
N ASP A 518 -4.54 -17.21 10.46
CA ASP A 518 -4.39 -18.68 10.48
C ASP A 518 -5.03 -19.28 11.75
N LEU A 519 -4.75 -18.69 12.91
CA LEU A 519 -5.41 -19.10 14.16
C LEU A 519 -6.93 -18.86 14.10
N ASN A 520 -7.39 -17.82 13.42
CA ASN A 520 -8.82 -17.60 13.18
C ASN A 520 -9.43 -18.73 12.34
N MET A 521 -8.74 -19.21 11.30
CA MET A 521 -9.22 -20.35 10.50
C MET A 521 -9.33 -21.61 11.35
N LEU A 522 -8.33 -21.91 12.18
CA LEU A 522 -8.41 -23.03 13.12
C LEU A 522 -9.60 -22.89 14.08
N VAL A 523 -9.80 -21.71 14.67
CA VAL A 523 -10.84 -21.47 15.68
C VAL A 523 -12.25 -21.50 15.08
N MET A 524 -12.44 -20.90 13.90
CA MET A 524 -13.76 -20.71 13.30
C MET A 524 -14.19 -21.91 12.46
N THR A 525 -13.31 -22.41 11.59
CA THR A 525 -13.67 -23.40 10.56
C THR A 525 -12.88 -24.71 10.68
N GLY A 526 -11.79 -24.73 11.46
CA GLY A 526 -10.86 -25.86 11.50
C GLY A 526 -9.97 -25.93 10.26
N GLY A 527 -10.00 -24.88 9.43
CA GLY A 527 -9.13 -24.70 8.29
C GLY A 527 -7.74 -24.15 8.66
N ALA A 528 -7.02 -23.70 7.64
CA ALA A 528 -5.65 -23.18 7.79
C ALA A 528 -5.28 -22.24 6.64
N GLU A 529 -4.53 -21.18 6.97
CA GLU A 529 -3.74 -20.45 6.00
C GLU A 529 -2.50 -21.28 5.63
N ARG A 530 -2.00 -21.13 4.41
CA ARG A 530 -0.95 -22.02 3.86
C ARG A 530 0.15 -21.25 3.18
N SER A 531 1.38 -21.78 3.26
CA SER A 531 2.50 -21.27 2.47
C SER A 531 2.36 -21.65 1.00
N LEU A 532 3.11 -20.97 0.12
CA LEU A 532 3.16 -21.32 -1.30
C LEU A 532 3.64 -22.76 -1.54
N GLU A 533 4.55 -23.28 -0.69
CA GLU A 533 5.01 -24.66 -0.78
C GLU A 533 3.91 -25.66 -0.40
N GLN A 534 3.13 -25.38 0.64
CA GLN A 534 1.97 -26.21 1.01
C GLN A 534 0.92 -26.22 -0.11
N PHE A 535 0.61 -25.07 -0.72
CA PHE A 535 -0.27 -25.02 -1.89
C PHE A 535 0.29 -25.82 -3.07
N ARG A 536 1.60 -25.74 -3.36
CA ARG A 536 2.25 -26.52 -4.42
C ARG A 536 2.06 -28.03 -4.20
N ILE A 537 2.22 -28.50 -2.96
CA ILE A 537 2.02 -29.91 -2.59
C ILE A 537 0.55 -30.33 -2.79
N LEU A 538 -0.40 -29.55 -2.28
CA LEU A 538 -1.83 -29.87 -2.39
C LEU A 538 -2.32 -29.87 -3.85
N LEU A 539 -1.88 -28.89 -4.63
CA LEU A 539 -2.16 -28.82 -6.07
C LEU A 539 -1.63 -30.06 -6.79
N ALA A 540 -0.36 -30.44 -6.55
CA ALA A 540 0.23 -31.63 -7.15
C ALA A 540 -0.53 -32.91 -6.81
N GLN A 541 -0.94 -33.08 -5.55
CA GLN A 541 -1.74 -34.23 -5.09
C GLN A 541 -3.16 -34.26 -5.67
N ALA A 542 -3.70 -33.11 -6.08
CA ALA A 542 -4.97 -33.01 -6.79
C ALA A 542 -4.84 -33.14 -8.32
N GLY A 543 -3.62 -33.30 -8.84
CA GLY A 543 -3.34 -33.43 -10.27
C GLY A 543 -3.21 -32.08 -10.98
N PHE A 544 -2.65 -31.07 -10.31
CA PHE A 544 -2.34 -29.76 -10.87
C PHE A 544 -0.84 -29.46 -10.84
N GLU A 545 -0.37 -28.71 -11.83
CA GLU A 545 0.94 -28.07 -11.86
C GLU A 545 0.78 -26.57 -11.61
N LEU A 546 1.43 -26.04 -10.57
CA LEU A 546 1.51 -24.60 -10.30
C LEU A 546 2.40 -23.93 -11.35
N LEU A 547 1.87 -22.93 -12.05
CA LEU A 547 2.53 -22.23 -13.15
C LEU A 547 3.12 -20.88 -12.72
N GLU A 548 2.33 -20.11 -11.98
CA GLU A 548 2.64 -18.70 -11.72
C GLU A 548 2.03 -18.28 -10.38
N VAL A 549 2.73 -17.39 -9.68
CA VAL A 549 2.22 -16.71 -8.48
C VAL A 549 2.35 -15.22 -8.73
N THR A 550 1.21 -14.52 -8.70
CA THR A 550 1.17 -13.06 -8.77
C THR A 550 0.82 -12.51 -7.39
N THR A 551 1.73 -11.76 -6.78
CA THR A 551 1.44 -11.00 -5.57
C THR A 551 0.73 -9.71 -5.95
N THR A 552 -0.33 -9.37 -5.22
CA THR A 552 -1.05 -8.11 -5.44
C THR A 552 -0.63 -7.05 -4.42
N ALA A 553 -1.05 -5.79 -4.62
CA ALA A 553 -0.83 -4.75 -3.61
C ALA A 553 -1.69 -4.98 -2.35
N ALA A 554 -2.73 -5.82 -2.45
CA ALA A 554 -3.48 -6.34 -1.33
C ALA A 554 -2.79 -7.60 -0.76
N ILE A 555 -3.27 -8.07 0.39
CA ILE A 555 -2.69 -9.21 1.14
C ILE A 555 -2.78 -10.54 0.34
N SER A 556 -3.60 -10.59 -0.72
CA SER A 556 -3.85 -11.81 -1.49
C SER A 556 -2.78 -12.10 -2.56
N SER A 557 -2.43 -13.38 -2.67
CA SER A 557 -1.68 -13.97 -3.78
C SER A 557 -2.64 -14.65 -4.75
N VAL A 558 -2.39 -14.50 -6.06
CA VAL A 558 -3.09 -15.24 -7.11
C VAL A 558 -2.18 -16.36 -7.61
N ILE A 559 -2.53 -17.60 -7.28
CA ILE A 559 -1.82 -18.80 -7.69
C ILE A 559 -2.53 -19.38 -8.92
N ARG A 560 -1.84 -19.44 -10.04
CA ARG A 560 -2.34 -20.03 -11.29
C ARG A 560 -1.79 -21.44 -11.45
N ALA A 561 -2.67 -22.40 -11.72
CA ALA A 561 -2.32 -23.79 -11.97
C ALA A 561 -3.03 -24.36 -13.20
N LYS A 562 -2.50 -25.44 -13.78
CA LYS A 562 -3.13 -26.22 -14.86
C LYS A 562 -3.27 -27.68 -14.46
N ALA A 563 -4.25 -28.38 -15.01
CA ALA A 563 -4.38 -29.83 -14.78
C ALA A 563 -3.25 -30.62 -15.48
N ILE A 564 -2.80 -31.71 -14.85
CA ILE A 564 -1.82 -32.68 -15.36
C ILE A 564 -2.51 -33.86 -16.04
#